data_AF-A0AAV8EWT3-F1
#
_entry.id   AF-A0AAV8EWT3-F1
#
_cell.length_a   1.000
_cell.length_b   1.000
_cell.length_c   1.000
_cell.angle_alpha   90.00
_cell.angle_beta   90.00
_cell.angle_gamma   90.00
#
_symmetry.space_group_name_H-M   'P 1'
#
loop_
_entity.id
_entity.type
_entity.pdbx_description
1 polymer ?
#
loop_
_entity_poly.entity_id
_entity_poly.type
_entity_poly.pdbx_seq_one_letter_code
_entity_poly.pdbx_strand_id
1 'polypeptide(L)'
;MAENIKTVVVLIQENRSFDHMLGWMRAQNQEIDGVTGEESNPLSTSDPSSKTIYFKNEAEYVDPDPGHSIQAIYEQVYGVQYIDGQTPITPKDVTKPPMNGFAPEAEREQTSMSETVMNGFKPGAVPVYQELVKEFAICDKWFASVPSSTQPNRLFVHSATSHGLTSNDTKILTKGLPQKTIFDALHEEGYTFGIYYQSTPSTLFFRNLRQLKYAKNFHEFDTSFKNDCKKGKLPNYVVIEQRFWDLNGIPANDDHPSHDVSEGQNFIKEVYEALRSSPQWEQMLFIITYDEHGGFFDHVPTPVGVPSPDGIVGTNFNFQFDRLGVRVPTFFISPWVEPGTVIHRPSGPTETSQEDCPETLPNAKKLREIGANEEAKISDFQRELVQMAAALNGDCTKDIYPDKLAEGMTVAEAAHYVNDAYKIFREECDRCIKAGMDGSYIPTMDPKEPANKPCPLPVCGMLACFGCNTNTSTSKGD
;
A
#
# COMPACT_ATOMS: atom_id res chain seq x y z
N MET A 1 5.42 -16.81 22.57
CA MET A 1 4.97 -15.71 21.70
C MET A 1 3.45 -15.70 21.51
N ALA A 2 2.86 -16.63 20.74
CA ALA A 2 1.44 -16.55 20.33
C ALA A 2 0.42 -16.40 21.48
N GLU A 3 0.62 -17.05 22.63
CA GLU A 3 -0.31 -16.98 23.77
C GLU A 3 -0.32 -15.60 24.48
N ASN A 4 0.74 -14.79 24.30
CA ASN A 4 0.86 -13.48 24.93
C ASN A 4 0.36 -12.35 24.03
N ILE A 5 0.28 -12.56 22.72
CA ILE A 5 -0.13 -11.53 21.76
C ILE A 5 -1.66 -11.39 21.76
N LYS A 6 -2.12 -10.16 22.01
CA LYS A 6 -3.55 -9.78 21.97
C LYS A 6 -3.86 -8.74 20.91
N THR A 7 -2.85 -8.01 20.45
CA THR A 7 -2.94 -6.99 19.42
C THR A 7 -1.90 -7.24 18.33
N VAL A 8 -2.35 -7.41 17.09
CA VAL A 8 -1.48 -7.45 15.91
C VAL A 8 -1.63 -6.12 15.18
N VAL A 9 -0.51 -5.46 14.90
CA VAL A 9 -0.44 -4.21 14.15
C VAL A 9 0.21 -4.49 12.81
N VAL A 10 -0.39 -4.05 11.71
CA VAL A 10 0.09 -4.30 10.34
C VAL A 10 0.28 -2.97 9.62
N LEU A 11 1.46 -2.79 9.03
CA LEU A 11 1.84 -1.69 8.15
C LEU A 11 2.38 -2.27 6.85
N ILE A 12 1.84 -1.82 5.71
CA ILE A 12 2.18 -2.35 4.37
C ILE A 12 2.75 -1.21 3.53
N GLN A 13 4.08 -1.12 3.45
CA GLN A 13 4.81 -0.18 2.58
C GLN A 13 4.73 -0.60 1.10
N GLU A 14 5.24 0.25 0.20
CA GLU A 14 5.08 0.11 -1.25
C GLU A 14 6.38 -0.13 -2.01
N ASN A 15 6.28 -1.04 -2.98
CA ASN A 15 7.14 -1.10 -4.16
C ASN A 15 8.65 -1.21 -3.85
N ARG A 16 9.05 -2.16 -3.01
CA ARG A 16 10.48 -2.42 -2.72
C ARG A 16 10.79 -3.89 -2.54
N SER A 17 11.81 -4.37 -3.28
CA SER A 17 12.33 -5.73 -3.12
C SER A 17 13.09 -5.90 -1.81
N PHE A 18 13.24 -7.15 -1.37
CA PHE A 18 14.04 -7.46 -0.19
C PHE A 18 15.50 -7.03 -0.39
N ASP A 19 16.15 -7.39 -1.50
CA ASP A 19 17.55 -7.01 -1.71
C ASP A 19 17.76 -5.50 -1.83
N HIS A 20 16.78 -4.76 -2.34
CA HIS A 20 16.84 -3.31 -2.43
C HIS A 20 16.88 -2.64 -1.06
N MET A 21 16.09 -3.12 -0.08
CA MET A 21 16.06 -2.51 1.27
C MET A 21 17.01 -3.17 2.26
N LEU A 22 17.12 -4.50 2.22
CA LEU A 22 17.73 -5.32 3.27
C LEU A 22 18.85 -6.23 2.76
N GLY A 23 19.07 -6.35 1.45
CA GLY A 23 20.07 -7.27 0.89
C GLY A 23 21.47 -7.05 1.48
N TRP A 24 21.89 -5.78 1.60
CA TRP A 24 23.19 -5.41 2.17
C TRP A 24 23.29 -5.53 3.69
N MET A 25 22.18 -5.83 4.39
CA MET A 25 22.19 -6.10 5.83
C MET A 25 22.87 -7.42 6.17
N ARG A 26 23.11 -8.31 5.18
CA ARG A 26 23.93 -9.51 5.32
C ARG A 26 25.35 -9.22 5.86
N ALA A 27 25.88 -8.03 5.60
CA ALA A 27 27.16 -7.59 6.16
C ALA A 27 27.12 -7.45 7.70
N GLN A 28 25.94 -7.32 8.30
CA GLN A 28 25.73 -7.18 9.75
C GLN A 28 25.26 -8.50 10.38
N ASN A 29 24.43 -9.26 9.66
CA ASN A 29 23.99 -10.59 10.08
C ASN A 29 24.12 -11.56 8.90
N GLN A 30 25.10 -12.47 8.99
CA GLN A 30 25.42 -13.41 7.90
C GLN A 30 24.36 -14.50 7.70
N GLU A 31 23.44 -14.69 8.65
CA GLU A 31 22.31 -15.63 8.48
C GLU A 31 21.34 -15.13 7.42
N ILE A 32 21.23 -13.82 7.21
CA ILE A 32 20.36 -13.22 6.20
C ILE A 32 20.77 -13.71 4.81
N ASP A 33 19.82 -14.28 4.06
CA ASP A 33 19.96 -14.60 2.63
C ASP A 33 19.92 -13.32 1.78
N GLY A 34 20.89 -12.44 2.01
CA GLY A 34 21.10 -11.18 1.30
C GLY A 34 22.25 -11.26 0.31
N VAL A 35 22.55 -10.13 -0.32
CA VAL A 35 23.51 -10.04 -1.43
C VAL A 35 24.97 -10.12 -0.98
N THR A 36 25.84 -10.49 -1.92
CA THR A 36 27.28 -10.65 -1.76
C THR A 36 28.07 -9.57 -2.51
N GLY A 37 27.45 -8.94 -3.52
CA GLY A 37 28.09 -8.07 -4.50
C GLY A 37 28.52 -8.79 -5.78
N GLU A 38 28.28 -10.11 -5.88
CA GLU A 38 28.49 -10.89 -7.10
C GLU A 38 27.21 -10.98 -7.96
N GLU A 39 26.06 -10.63 -7.39
CA GLU A 39 24.77 -10.64 -8.06
C GLU A 39 24.77 -9.65 -9.24
N SER A 40 24.27 -10.10 -10.39
CA SER A 40 24.27 -9.29 -11.60
C SER A 40 23.20 -9.71 -12.59
N ASN A 41 22.86 -8.81 -13.50
CA ASN A 41 22.01 -9.07 -14.66
C ASN A 41 22.74 -8.60 -15.93
N PRO A 42 22.61 -9.29 -17.07
CA PRO A 42 23.05 -8.75 -18.35
C PRO A 42 22.12 -7.61 -18.78
N LEU A 43 22.63 -6.61 -19.49
CA LEU A 43 21.79 -5.54 -20.06
C LEU A 43 20.90 -6.05 -21.22
N SER A 44 21.21 -7.21 -21.78
CA SER A 44 20.39 -7.96 -22.72
C SER A 44 20.63 -9.45 -22.54
N THR A 45 19.56 -10.21 -22.29
CA THR A 45 19.60 -11.68 -22.15
C THR A 45 19.77 -12.41 -23.48
N SER A 46 19.54 -11.73 -24.60
CA SER A 46 19.67 -12.30 -25.95
C SER A 46 21.06 -12.09 -26.58
N ASP A 47 21.88 -11.22 -25.99
CA ASP A 47 23.25 -10.93 -26.44
C ASP A 47 24.27 -11.42 -25.40
N PRO A 48 25.00 -12.51 -25.66
CA PRO A 48 26.03 -13.03 -24.75
C PRO A 48 27.20 -12.06 -24.50
N SER A 49 27.38 -11.06 -25.35
CA SER A 49 28.41 -10.02 -25.21
C SER A 49 27.89 -8.75 -24.52
N SER A 50 26.63 -8.76 -24.07
CA SER A 50 26.00 -7.62 -23.44
C SER A 50 26.73 -7.20 -22.15
N LYS A 51 26.67 -5.90 -21.84
CA LYS A 51 27.22 -5.33 -20.61
C LYS A 51 26.58 -6.02 -19.40
N THR A 52 27.38 -6.45 -18.45
CA THR A 52 26.90 -6.93 -17.14
C THR A 52 26.68 -5.75 -16.20
N ILE A 53 25.52 -5.69 -15.57
CA ILE A 53 25.18 -4.74 -14.50
C ILE A 53 25.23 -5.50 -13.18
N TYR A 54 26.19 -5.14 -12.33
CA TYR A 54 26.32 -5.72 -10.99
C TYR A 54 25.45 -4.97 -10.00
N PHE A 55 24.90 -5.70 -9.04
CA PHE A 55 24.13 -5.12 -7.94
C PHE A 55 25.06 -4.35 -7.01
N LYS A 56 24.75 -3.08 -6.74
CA LYS A 56 25.57 -2.22 -5.85
C LYS A 56 24.77 -1.73 -4.65
N ASN A 57 25.46 -1.06 -3.73
CA ASN A 57 24.91 -0.51 -2.50
C ASN A 57 24.71 1.02 -2.56
N GLU A 58 24.47 1.51 -3.77
CA GLU A 58 24.42 2.93 -4.13
C GLU A 58 22.98 3.39 -4.41
N ALA A 59 21.97 2.71 -3.85
CA ALA A 59 20.59 3.16 -4.02
C ALA A 59 20.38 4.56 -3.45
N GLU A 60 19.66 5.38 -4.21
CA GLU A 60 19.29 6.75 -3.91
C GLU A 60 17.79 6.95 -4.20
N TYR A 61 17.35 8.21 -4.23
CA TYR A 61 16.01 8.57 -4.67
C TYR A 61 15.75 8.10 -6.12
N VAL A 62 14.55 7.56 -6.37
CA VAL A 62 14.18 6.95 -7.65
C VAL A 62 13.01 7.70 -8.28
N ASP A 63 13.20 8.14 -9.51
CA ASP A 63 12.19 8.75 -10.37
C ASP A 63 12.60 8.55 -11.84
N PRO A 64 11.76 7.96 -12.71
CA PRO A 64 10.40 7.48 -12.45
C PRO A 64 10.34 6.10 -11.78
N ASP A 65 9.11 5.72 -11.44
CA ASP A 65 8.74 4.41 -10.90
C ASP A 65 9.04 3.26 -11.90
N PRO A 66 9.81 2.23 -11.51
CA PRO A 66 10.14 1.12 -12.39
C PRO A 66 8.93 0.22 -12.73
N GLY A 67 9.05 -0.58 -13.78
CA GLY A 67 8.00 -1.49 -14.21
C GLY A 67 7.68 -2.56 -13.16
N HIS A 68 6.42 -2.68 -12.77
CA HIS A 68 5.94 -3.68 -11.80
C HIS A 68 4.55 -4.24 -12.16
N SER A 69 4.23 -4.23 -13.45
CA SER A 69 3.10 -4.97 -14.02
C SER A 69 3.38 -6.47 -14.08
N ILE A 70 2.37 -7.32 -14.11
CA ILE A 70 2.57 -8.78 -14.24
C ILE A 70 3.42 -9.19 -15.46
N GLN A 71 3.38 -8.39 -16.54
CA GLN A 71 4.24 -8.55 -17.72
C GLN A 71 5.68 -8.17 -17.39
N ALA A 72 5.93 -6.97 -16.84
CA ALA A 72 7.26 -6.54 -16.43
C ALA A 72 7.89 -7.55 -15.46
N ILE A 73 7.14 -7.98 -14.45
CA ILE A 73 7.57 -8.97 -13.47
C ILE A 73 7.89 -10.31 -14.13
N TYR A 74 7.12 -10.73 -15.14
CA TYR A 74 7.46 -11.92 -15.92
C TYR A 74 8.83 -11.76 -16.59
N GLU A 75 9.06 -10.65 -17.28
CA GLU A 75 10.33 -10.41 -17.96
C GLU A 75 11.50 -10.33 -16.99
N GLN A 76 11.32 -9.66 -15.84
CA GLN A 76 12.31 -9.54 -14.78
C GLN A 76 12.74 -10.91 -14.23
N VAL A 77 11.76 -11.77 -13.95
CA VAL A 77 11.96 -13.08 -13.33
C VAL A 77 12.55 -14.09 -14.33
N TYR A 78 12.15 -14.07 -15.60
CA TYR A 78 12.53 -15.08 -16.60
C TYR A 78 13.56 -14.63 -17.62
N GLY A 79 13.84 -13.33 -17.73
CA GLY A 79 14.78 -12.77 -18.70
C GLY A 79 14.33 -12.88 -20.15
N VAL A 80 13.04 -13.08 -20.41
CA VAL A 80 12.48 -13.21 -21.76
C VAL A 80 11.25 -12.32 -21.88
N GLN A 81 11.04 -11.75 -23.07
CA GLN A 81 9.94 -10.82 -23.31
C GLN A 81 8.58 -11.48 -23.13
N TYR A 82 7.64 -10.78 -22.51
CA TYR A 82 6.27 -11.23 -22.38
C TYR A 82 5.50 -10.94 -23.67
N ILE A 83 4.88 -11.98 -24.25
CA ILE A 83 4.00 -11.86 -25.42
C ILE A 83 2.58 -12.25 -25.03
N ASP A 84 1.66 -11.29 -25.14
CA ASP A 84 0.26 -11.47 -24.78
C ASP A 84 -0.41 -12.61 -25.55
N GLY A 85 -1.22 -13.40 -24.85
CA GLY A 85 -1.88 -14.60 -25.36
C GLY A 85 -0.97 -15.79 -25.72
N GLN A 86 0.36 -15.63 -25.69
CA GLN A 86 1.32 -16.70 -26.02
C GLN A 86 2.13 -17.17 -24.81
N THR A 87 2.47 -16.23 -23.94
CA THR A 87 3.39 -16.47 -22.81
C THR A 87 2.59 -16.82 -21.57
N PRO A 88 2.70 -18.05 -21.02
CA PRO A 88 2.04 -18.37 -19.76
C PRO A 88 2.74 -17.63 -18.61
N ILE A 89 1.96 -17.08 -17.68
CA ILE A 89 2.51 -16.44 -16.47
C ILE A 89 3.43 -17.37 -15.68
N THR A 90 3.14 -18.68 -15.70
CA THR A 90 3.97 -19.73 -15.09
C THR A 90 4.46 -20.70 -16.17
N PRO A 91 5.72 -20.58 -16.62
CA PRO A 91 6.34 -21.55 -17.53
C PRO A 91 6.45 -22.92 -16.87
N LYS A 92 5.93 -23.96 -17.53
CA LYS A 92 5.84 -25.32 -16.94
C LYS A 92 7.20 -25.98 -16.70
N ASP A 93 8.21 -25.63 -17.50
CA ASP A 93 9.51 -26.29 -17.48
C ASP A 93 10.57 -25.52 -16.66
N VAL A 94 10.18 -24.44 -15.98
CA VAL A 94 11.08 -23.59 -15.18
C VAL A 94 10.75 -23.72 -13.70
N THR A 95 11.47 -24.60 -13.00
CA THR A 95 11.29 -24.81 -11.55
C THR A 95 12.11 -23.86 -10.69
N LYS A 96 13.12 -23.21 -11.28
CA LYS A 96 13.97 -22.22 -10.62
C LYS A 96 14.17 -21.05 -11.59
N PRO A 97 13.35 -19.99 -11.47
CA PRO A 97 13.50 -18.82 -12.32
C PRO A 97 14.90 -18.19 -12.23
N PRO A 98 15.45 -17.69 -13.36
CA PRO A 98 16.82 -17.19 -13.42
C PRO A 98 17.04 -15.83 -12.76
N MET A 99 15.99 -15.01 -12.58
CA MET A 99 16.07 -13.66 -12.00
C MET A 99 17.05 -12.72 -12.74
N ASN A 100 17.18 -12.88 -14.06
CA ASN A 100 18.19 -12.21 -14.88
C ASN A 100 17.64 -11.13 -15.83
N GLY A 101 16.37 -10.77 -15.65
CA GLY A 101 15.65 -9.85 -16.53
C GLY A 101 15.40 -8.45 -15.98
N PHE A 102 15.84 -8.12 -14.76
CA PHE A 102 15.58 -6.82 -14.14
C PHE A 102 16.27 -5.67 -14.88
N ALA A 103 17.58 -5.78 -15.10
CA ALA A 103 18.32 -4.79 -15.89
C ALA A 103 17.79 -4.58 -17.33
N PRO A 104 17.54 -5.64 -18.15
CA PRO A 104 17.10 -5.46 -19.53
C PRO A 104 15.66 -4.95 -19.65
N GLU A 105 14.77 -5.34 -18.73
CA GLU A 105 13.39 -4.84 -18.69
C GLU A 105 13.39 -3.33 -18.37
N ALA A 106 14.08 -2.95 -17.30
CA ALA A 106 14.23 -1.55 -16.90
C ALA A 106 14.89 -0.67 -17.97
N GLU A 107 15.99 -1.12 -18.59
CA GLU A 107 16.70 -0.33 -19.63
C GLU A 107 15.81 -0.03 -20.85
N ARG A 108 14.91 -0.95 -21.19
CA ARG A 108 13.99 -0.78 -22.31
C ARG A 108 12.87 0.18 -21.99
N GLU A 109 12.38 0.19 -20.75
CA GLU A 109 11.41 1.20 -20.28
C GLU A 109 12.05 2.59 -20.27
N GLN A 110 13.27 2.71 -19.74
CA GLN A 110 14.03 3.95 -19.73
C GLN A 110 15.54 3.73 -19.71
N THR A 111 16.25 4.46 -20.58
CA THR A 111 17.72 4.43 -20.64
C THR A 111 18.33 4.73 -19.27
N SER A 112 19.31 3.91 -18.87
CA SER A 112 20.00 3.94 -17.56
C SER A 112 19.18 3.48 -16.36
N MET A 113 17.90 3.15 -16.50
CA MET A 113 17.10 2.61 -15.38
C MET A 113 17.63 1.26 -14.89
N SER A 114 18.36 0.53 -15.74
CA SER A 114 19.08 -0.69 -15.33
C SER A 114 20.04 -0.48 -14.16
N GLU A 115 20.75 0.66 -14.12
CA GLU A 115 21.64 1.00 -13.00
C GLU A 115 20.83 1.36 -11.75
N THR A 116 19.59 1.87 -11.89
CA THR A 116 18.71 2.19 -10.76
C THR A 116 18.12 0.94 -10.11
N VAL A 117 17.55 0.02 -10.91
CA VAL A 117 16.89 -1.19 -10.37
C VAL A 117 17.89 -2.22 -9.84
N MET A 118 19.13 -2.19 -10.33
CA MET A 118 20.24 -3.04 -9.87
C MET A 118 21.04 -2.38 -8.73
N ASN A 119 20.35 -1.70 -7.82
CA ASN A 119 20.95 -1.06 -6.66
C ASN A 119 20.11 -1.33 -5.41
N GLY A 120 20.76 -1.41 -4.25
CA GLY A 120 20.11 -1.50 -2.95
C GLY A 120 20.72 -0.51 -1.95
N PHE A 121 20.00 -0.24 -0.87
CA PHE A 121 20.46 0.66 0.18
C PHE A 121 21.54 -0.02 1.02
N LYS A 122 22.68 0.65 1.19
CA LYS A 122 23.61 0.30 2.26
C LYS A 122 22.94 0.51 3.63
N PRO A 123 23.26 -0.28 4.66
CA PRO A 123 22.57 -0.22 5.95
C PRO A 123 22.42 1.19 6.54
N GLY A 124 23.49 2.00 6.51
CA GLY A 124 23.47 3.35 7.06
C GLY A 124 22.63 4.38 6.30
N ALA A 125 22.10 4.04 5.11
CA ALA A 125 21.15 4.87 4.37
C ALA A 125 19.70 4.67 4.84
N VAL A 126 19.39 3.51 5.43
CA VAL A 126 18.08 3.13 5.97
C VAL A 126 18.22 2.75 7.45
N PRO A 127 18.59 3.73 8.32
CA PRO A 127 19.06 3.44 9.67
C PRO A 127 17.98 2.87 10.60
N VAL A 128 16.69 3.12 10.35
CA VAL A 128 15.61 2.51 11.13
C VAL A 128 15.53 1.02 10.83
N TYR A 129 15.59 0.63 9.55
CA TYR A 129 15.67 -0.79 9.17
C TYR A 129 16.95 -1.45 9.63
N GLN A 130 18.08 -0.76 9.55
CA GLN A 130 19.34 -1.27 10.09
C GLN A 130 19.19 -1.68 11.56
N GLU A 131 18.49 -0.88 12.35
CA GLU A 131 18.29 -1.18 13.76
C GLU A 131 17.25 -2.28 13.98
N LEU A 132 16.12 -2.24 13.26
CA LEU A 132 15.10 -3.28 13.35
C LEU A 132 15.64 -4.67 12.97
N VAL A 133 16.57 -4.77 12.03
CA VAL A 133 17.25 -6.03 11.68
C VAL A 133 18.07 -6.59 12.84
N LYS A 134 18.70 -5.75 13.65
CA LYS A 134 19.51 -6.21 14.79
C LYS A 134 18.66 -6.62 15.98
N GLU A 135 17.53 -5.98 16.15
CA GLU A 135 16.75 -6.02 17.40
C GLU A 135 15.53 -6.92 17.31
N PHE A 136 15.10 -7.28 16.10
CA PHE A 136 13.90 -8.07 15.87
C PHE A 136 14.10 -9.12 14.78
N ALA A 137 13.01 -9.76 14.39
CA ALA A 137 13.01 -10.78 13.36
C ALA A 137 12.75 -10.17 11.98
N ILE A 138 13.48 -10.65 10.98
CA ILE A 138 13.14 -10.46 9.58
C ILE A 138 12.80 -11.78 8.91
N CYS A 139 11.94 -11.73 7.90
CA CYS A 139 11.64 -12.87 7.04
C CYS A 139 12.39 -12.71 5.71
N ASP A 140 13.44 -13.48 5.48
CA ASP A 140 14.25 -13.42 4.26
C ASP A 140 13.76 -14.36 3.14
N LYS A 141 12.57 -14.94 3.31
CA LYS A 141 11.83 -15.71 2.31
C LYS A 141 10.33 -15.35 2.32
N TRP A 142 10.02 -14.08 2.51
CA TRP A 142 8.68 -13.55 2.36
C TRP A 142 8.47 -13.01 0.95
N PHE A 143 7.54 -13.60 0.20
CA PHE A 143 7.31 -13.26 -1.20
C PHE A 143 5.96 -12.56 -1.36
N ALA A 144 5.89 -11.61 -2.31
CA ALA A 144 4.62 -11.08 -2.77
C ALA A 144 3.68 -12.23 -3.18
N SER A 145 2.42 -12.17 -2.76
CA SER A 145 1.46 -13.26 -2.96
C SER A 145 1.16 -13.51 -4.44
N VAL A 146 1.19 -12.45 -5.25
CA VAL A 146 0.95 -12.47 -6.69
C VAL A 146 2.13 -11.78 -7.38
N PRO A 147 2.66 -12.31 -8.51
CA PRO A 147 3.63 -11.62 -9.35
C PRO A 147 2.96 -10.49 -10.14
N SER A 148 2.36 -9.51 -9.46
CA SER A 148 1.57 -8.42 -10.02
C SER A 148 1.67 -7.19 -9.13
N SER A 149 1.14 -6.07 -9.62
CA SER A 149 1.03 -4.76 -8.96
C SER A 149 0.37 -4.79 -7.57
N THR A 150 0.40 -3.63 -6.90
CA THR A 150 -0.03 -3.34 -5.54
C THR A 150 -1.35 -3.98 -5.09
N GLN A 151 -2.45 -3.80 -5.84
CA GLN A 151 -3.78 -4.15 -5.32
C GLN A 151 -4.01 -5.63 -5.08
N PRO A 152 -3.70 -6.54 -6.04
CA PRO A 152 -3.71 -7.96 -5.75
C PRO A 152 -2.99 -8.30 -4.44
N ASN A 153 -1.78 -7.78 -4.22
CA ASN A 153 -1.00 -8.10 -3.03
C ASN A 153 -1.59 -7.51 -1.73
N ARG A 154 -2.01 -6.24 -1.71
CA ARG A 154 -2.71 -5.65 -0.56
C ARG A 154 -4.00 -6.40 -0.22
N LEU A 155 -4.74 -6.89 -1.21
CA LEU A 155 -5.93 -7.73 -0.99
C LEU A 155 -5.56 -9.06 -0.30
N PHE A 156 -4.49 -9.73 -0.73
CA PHE A 156 -4.04 -10.98 -0.11
C PHE A 156 -3.75 -10.83 1.38
N VAL A 157 -3.17 -9.70 1.82
CA VAL A 157 -2.83 -9.48 3.25
C VAL A 157 -4.07 -9.56 4.15
N HIS A 158 -5.24 -9.15 3.66
CA HIS A 158 -6.46 -9.08 4.48
C HIS A 158 -7.57 -10.05 4.08
N SER A 159 -7.45 -10.76 2.95
CA SER A 159 -8.42 -11.78 2.54
C SER A 159 -7.82 -13.12 2.09
N ALA A 160 -6.50 -13.28 2.13
CA ALA A 160 -5.79 -14.49 1.64
C ALA A 160 -6.06 -14.85 0.17
N THR A 161 -6.64 -13.91 -0.59
CA THR A 161 -6.90 -14.00 -2.03
C THR A 161 -7.05 -12.60 -2.61
N SER A 162 -6.71 -12.41 -3.88
CA SER A 162 -7.05 -11.23 -4.69
C SER A 162 -8.39 -11.38 -5.42
N HIS A 163 -9.13 -12.46 -5.19
CA HIS A 163 -10.38 -12.79 -5.89
C HIS A 163 -10.19 -12.82 -7.42
N GLY A 164 -9.07 -13.39 -7.88
CA GLY A 164 -8.74 -13.50 -9.30
C GLY A 164 -8.13 -12.25 -9.93
N LEU A 165 -7.92 -11.14 -9.20
CA LEU A 165 -7.24 -9.98 -9.76
C LEU A 165 -5.74 -10.27 -9.97
N THR A 166 -5.27 -9.90 -11.16
CA THR A 166 -3.89 -10.04 -11.66
C THR A 166 -3.31 -8.71 -12.16
N SER A 167 -3.98 -7.62 -11.83
CA SER A 167 -3.65 -6.24 -12.14
C SER A 167 -4.57 -5.35 -11.32
N ASN A 168 -4.36 -4.05 -11.36
CA ASN A 168 -5.22 -3.09 -10.70
C ASN A 168 -6.49 -2.82 -11.55
N ASP A 169 -7.37 -3.83 -11.70
CA ASP A 169 -8.61 -3.70 -12.48
C ASP A 169 -9.61 -2.78 -11.77
N THR A 170 -9.60 -1.54 -12.20
CA THR A 170 -10.37 -0.42 -11.68
C THR A 170 -11.89 -0.62 -11.74
N LYS A 171 -12.40 -1.34 -12.75
CA LYS A 171 -13.83 -1.64 -12.89
C LYS A 171 -14.30 -2.65 -11.85
N ILE A 172 -13.42 -3.53 -11.40
CA ILE A 172 -13.71 -4.50 -10.34
C ILE A 172 -13.52 -3.84 -8.96
N LEU A 173 -12.41 -3.13 -8.75
CA LEU A 173 -12.07 -2.47 -7.49
C LEU A 173 -13.16 -1.52 -6.99
N THR A 174 -13.82 -0.82 -7.90
CA THR A 174 -14.87 0.15 -7.54
C THR A 174 -16.18 -0.45 -7.07
N LYS A 175 -16.55 -1.64 -7.57
CA LYS A 175 -17.70 -2.40 -7.01
C LYS A 175 -17.46 -2.81 -5.56
N GLY A 176 -16.20 -2.78 -5.14
CA GLY A 176 -15.74 -3.34 -3.89
C GLY A 176 -15.65 -4.85 -4.01
N LEU A 177 -14.55 -5.38 -3.51
CA LEU A 177 -14.23 -6.80 -3.58
C LEU A 177 -15.08 -7.59 -2.57
N PRO A 178 -15.77 -8.67 -2.99
CA PRO A 178 -16.81 -9.30 -2.17
C PRO A 178 -16.29 -10.39 -1.23
N GLN A 179 -15.01 -10.76 -1.32
CA GLN A 179 -14.47 -11.85 -0.52
C GLN A 179 -14.51 -11.56 0.98
N LYS A 180 -14.64 -12.63 1.76
CA LYS A 180 -14.54 -12.56 3.21
C LYS A 180 -13.14 -12.10 3.60
N THR A 181 -13.06 -11.20 4.57
CA THR A 181 -11.80 -10.64 5.07
C THR A 181 -11.49 -11.13 6.48
N ILE A 182 -10.26 -10.89 6.94
CA ILE A 182 -9.88 -11.06 8.35
C ILE A 182 -10.76 -10.21 9.28
N PHE A 183 -11.19 -9.02 8.83
CA PHE A 183 -12.07 -8.13 9.60
C PHE A 183 -13.43 -8.77 9.86
N ASP A 184 -13.99 -9.47 8.85
CA ASP A 184 -15.23 -10.23 9.01
C ASP A 184 -15.05 -11.40 9.97
N ALA A 185 -13.95 -12.15 9.84
CA ALA A 185 -13.64 -13.26 10.74
C ALA A 185 -13.48 -12.78 12.19
N LEU A 186 -12.77 -11.68 12.43
CA LEU A 186 -12.62 -11.08 13.76
C LEU A 186 -13.97 -10.69 14.35
N HIS A 187 -14.81 -10.01 13.56
CA HIS A 187 -16.13 -9.58 14.00
C HIS A 187 -17.04 -10.76 14.39
N GLU A 188 -17.08 -11.81 13.56
CA GLU A 188 -17.86 -13.02 13.81
C GLU A 188 -17.43 -13.75 15.10
N GLU A 189 -16.12 -13.72 15.41
CA GLU A 189 -15.54 -14.32 16.61
C GLU A 189 -15.54 -13.37 17.83
N GLY A 190 -16.13 -12.18 17.72
CA GLY A 190 -16.23 -11.20 18.81
C GLY A 190 -14.94 -10.45 19.12
N TYR A 191 -13.95 -10.50 18.22
CA TYR A 191 -12.74 -9.68 18.29
C TYR A 191 -12.94 -8.31 17.61
N THR A 192 -12.06 -7.39 17.97
CA THR A 192 -12.12 -5.99 17.50
C THR A 192 -11.00 -5.69 16.51
N PHE A 193 -11.26 -4.78 15.58
CA PHE A 193 -10.23 -4.23 14.70
C PHE A 193 -10.35 -2.70 14.59
N GLY A 194 -9.27 -2.06 14.20
CA GLY A 194 -9.22 -0.62 13.94
C GLY A 194 -8.28 -0.29 12.79
N ILE A 195 -8.71 0.61 11.92
CA ILE A 195 -7.95 1.10 10.78
C ILE A 195 -7.58 2.55 11.11
N TYR A 196 -6.29 2.79 11.34
CA TYR A 196 -5.75 4.11 11.68
C TYR A 196 -5.05 4.69 10.46
N TYR A 197 -5.57 5.78 9.94
CA TYR A 197 -5.20 6.24 8.60
C TYR A 197 -4.70 7.69 8.60
N GLN A 198 -3.72 7.97 7.72
CA GLN A 198 -3.28 9.33 7.37
C GLN A 198 -3.81 9.77 6.00
N SER A 199 -4.08 8.83 5.10
CA SER A 199 -4.82 9.04 3.84
C SER A 199 -6.08 8.19 3.81
N THR A 200 -6.98 8.41 2.84
CA THR A 200 -8.19 7.59 2.72
C THR A 200 -7.84 6.09 2.71
N PRO A 201 -8.44 5.28 3.62
CA PRO A 201 -8.06 3.88 3.80
C PRO A 201 -8.23 3.04 2.53
N SER A 202 -7.16 2.38 2.08
CA SER A 202 -7.21 1.44 0.96
C SER A 202 -8.04 0.18 1.28
N THR A 203 -8.17 -0.18 2.56
CA THR A 203 -9.09 -1.23 3.04
C THR A 203 -10.55 -1.07 2.60
N LEU A 204 -10.98 0.13 2.16
CA LEU A 204 -12.31 0.35 1.57
C LEU A 204 -12.46 -0.23 0.15
N PHE A 205 -11.41 -0.76 -0.46
CA PHE A 205 -11.52 -1.63 -1.64
C PHE A 205 -12.29 -2.92 -1.33
N PHE A 206 -12.33 -3.37 -0.08
CA PHE A 206 -13.24 -4.44 0.33
C PHE A 206 -14.67 -3.90 0.47
N ARG A 207 -15.61 -4.52 -0.24
CA ARG A 207 -17.02 -4.10 -0.18
C ARG A 207 -17.58 -4.22 1.25
N ASN A 208 -17.17 -5.25 1.98
CA ASN A 208 -17.66 -5.51 3.33
C ASN A 208 -17.27 -4.39 4.32
N LEU A 209 -16.11 -3.76 4.11
CA LEU A 209 -15.61 -2.68 4.97
C LEU A 209 -16.39 -1.37 4.79
N ARG A 210 -17.28 -1.30 3.80
CA ARG A 210 -18.21 -0.19 3.58
C ARG A 210 -19.54 -0.34 4.35
N GLN A 211 -19.73 -1.41 5.10
CA GLN A 211 -20.94 -1.66 5.90
C GLN A 211 -20.99 -0.76 7.16
N LEU A 212 -22.19 -0.31 7.55
CA LEU A 212 -22.39 0.58 8.70
C LEU A 212 -21.82 0.05 10.02
N LYS A 213 -21.86 -1.26 10.23
CA LYS A 213 -21.35 -1.90 11.45
C LYS A 213 -19.84 -1.67 11.66
N TYR A 214 -19.09 -1.37 10.60
CA TYR A 214 -17.66 -1.08 10.65
C TYR A 214 -17.33 0.41 10.54
N ALA A 215 -18.31 1.30 10.32
CA ALA A 215 -18.07 2.72 10.09
C ALA A 215 -17.31 3.42 11.24
N LYS A 216 -17.40 2.88 12.46
CA LYS A 216 -16.71 3.39 13.66
C LYS A 216 -15.31 2.81 13.88
N ASN A 217 -14.87 1.88 13.04
CA ASN A 217 -13.55 1.24 13.13
C ASN A 217 -12.46 2.01 12.37
N PHE A 218 -12.82 3.13 11.73
CA PHE A 218 -11.91 3.98 10.98
C PHE A 218 -11.56 5.23 11.78
N HIS A 219 -10.28 5.40 12.06
CA HIS A 219 -9.74 6.40 12.99
C HIS A 219 -8.62 7.22 12.33
N GLU A 220 -8.63 8.53 12.54
CA GLU A 220 -7.53 9.39 12.14
C GLU A 220 -6.26 9.02 12.93
N PHE A 221 -5.14 8.79 12.23
CA PHE A 221 -3.88 8.36 12.84
C PHE A 221 -3.36 9.37 13.87
N ASP A 222 -3.18 10.63 13.47
CA ASP A 222 -2.50 11.65 14.29
C ASP A 222 -3.20 11.93 15.62
N THR A 223 -4.54 11.82 15.63
CA THR A 223 -5.35 12.12 16.82
C THR A 223 -5.70 10.87 17.62
N SER A 224 -6.02 9.76 16.96
CA SER A 224 -6.59 8.58 17.61
C SER A 224 -5.53 7.53 17.92
N PHE A 225 -4.64 7.20 16.98
CA PHE A 225 -3.68 6.10 17.15
C PHE A 225 -2.77 6.33 18.35
N LYS A 226 -2.10 7.48 18.40
CA LYS A 226 -1.21 7.85 19.53
C LYS A 226 -1.96 7.92 20.85
N ASN A 227 -3.21 8.37 20.84
CA ASN A 227 -4.03 8.45 22.04
C ASN A 227 -4.44 7.06 22.54
N ASP A 228 -4.78 6.15 21.63
CA ASP A 228 -5.17 4.78 21.97
C ASP A 228 -3.97 3.95 22.41
N CYS A 229 -2.79 4.16 21.81
CA CYS A 229 -1.52 3.66 22.32
C CYS A 229 -1.30 4.11 23.77
N LYS A 230 -1.31 5.42 24.05
CA LYS A 230 -1.10 5.97 25.40
C LYS A 230 -2.10 5.45 26.44
N LYS A 231 -3.33 5.17 26.03
CA LYS A 231 -4.40 4.67 26.92
C LYS A 231 -4.46 3.15 27.02
N GLY A 232 -3.68 2.41 26.23
CA GLY A 232 -3.80 0.96 26.14
C GLY A 232 -5.15 0.50 25.60
N LYS A 233 -5.63 1.13 24.53
CA LYS A 233 -6.95 0.89 23.92
C LYS A 233 -6.90 0.39 22.48
N LEU A 234 -5.73 -0.02 21.99
CA LEU A 234 -5.65 -0.59 20.66
C LEU A 234 -6.46 -1.90 20.57
N PRO A 235 -7.20 -2.12 19.47
CA PRO A 235 -8.00 -3.32 19.25
C PRO A 235 -7.13 -4.57 19.01
N ASN A 236 -7.76 -5.72 18.74
CA ASN A 236 -7.04 -6.97 18.50
C ASN A 236 -6.27 -6.98 17.19
N TYR A 237 -6.79 -6.29 16.17
CA TYR A 237 -6.14 -6.15 14.87
C TYR A 237 -6.13 -4.69 14.44
N VAL A 238 -4.94 -4.16 14.18
CA VAL A 238 -4.71 -2.75 13.86
C VAL A 238 -4.08 -2.69 12.47
N VAL A 239 -4.67 -1.90 11.58
CA VAL A 239 -4.06 -1.56 10.29
C VAL A 239 -3.65 -0.10 10.33
N ILE A 240 -2.41 0.17 9.93
CA ILE A 240 -1.89 1.51 9.76
C ILE A 240 -1.86 1.83 8.26
N GLU A 241 -2.57 2.87 7.85
CA GLU A 241 -2.61 3.36 6.45
C GLU A 241 -1.83 4.67 6.36
N GLN A 242 -0.82 4.68 5.50
CA GLN A 242 0.16 5.77 5.33
C GLN A 242 -0.41 7.00 4.62
N ARG A 243 0.45 7.98 4.40
CA ARG A 243 0.25 9.05 3.43
C ARG A 243 0.70 8.59 2.06
N PHE A 244 -0.28 8.48 1.17
CA PHE A 244 -0.05 8.09 -0.22
C PHE A 244 0.11 9.30 -1.14
N TRP A 245 -0.09 10.53 -0.65
CA TRP A 245 -0.07 11.75 -1.46
C TRP A 245 1.13 12.62 -1.08
N ASP A 246 1.97 12.94 -2.06
CA ASP A 246 3.18 13.75 -1.85
C ASP A 246 2.85 15.25 -1.85
N LEU A 247 2.38 15.74 -0.69
CA LEU A 247 1.90 17.11 -0.50
C LEU A 247 2.95 18.03 0.14
N ASN A 248 2.91 19.32 -0.19
CA ASN A 248 3.80 20.34 0.33
C ASN A 248 3.64 20.48 1.86
N GLY A 249 4.75 20.22 2.57
CA GLY A 249 4.78 20.21 4.03
C GLY A 249 4.18 18.95 4.67
N ILE A 250 3.61 18.04 3.87
CA ILE A 250 3.03 16.76 4.30
C ILE A 250 3.41 15.69 3.25
N PRO A 251 4.70 15.34 3.14
CA PRO A 251 5.17 14.42 2.11
C PRO A 251 4.61 13.00 2.33
N ALA A 252 4.51 12.24 1.24
CA ALA A 252 4.15 10.82 1.30
C ALA A 252 5.22 10.03 2.07
N ASN A 253 4.82 8.93 2.71
CA ASN A 253 5.66 8.14 3.62
C ASN A 253 5.42 6.62 3.50
N ASP A 254 5.01 6.19 2.32
CA ASP A 254 4.69 4.80 1.95
C ASP A 254 5.86 4.04 1.29
N ASP A 255 7.00 4.72 1.08
CA ASP A 255 8.16 4.29 0.30
C ASP A 255 7.94 4.12 -1.22
N HIS A 256 6.76 4.33 -1.80
CA HIS A 256 6.52 4.20 -3.25
C HIS A 256 7.45 5.13 -4.06
N PRO A 257 8.07 4.76 -5.20
CA PRO A 257 8.78 5.72 -6.03
C PRO A 257 7.81 6.71 -6.70
N SER A 258 7.97 8.02 -6.66
CA SER A 258 9.16 8.78 -6.30
C SER A 258 9.04 9.49 -4.95
N HIS A 259 8.50 8.81 -3.93
CA HIS A 259 8.47 9.27 -2.55
C HIS A 259 9.82 9.02 -1.85
N ASP A 260 10.15 9.90 -0.90
CA ASP A 260 11.43 9.83 -0.19
C ASP A 260 11.38 8.74 0.90
N VAL A 261 12.21 7.70 0.74
CA VAL A 261 12.31 6.57 1.68
C VAL A 261 12.62 7.02 3.11
N SER A 262 13.26 8.18 3.31
CA SER A 262 13.49 8.71 4.65
C SER A 262 12.20 9.10 5.38
N GLU A 263 11.15 9.51 4.67
CA GLU A 263 9.83 9.77 5.25
C GLU A 263 9.16 8.49 5.73
N GLY A 264 9.29 7.39 4.96
CA GLY A 264 8.83 6.07 5.39
C GLY A 264 9.59 5.54 6.60
N GLN A 265 10.92 5.68 6.65
CA GLN A 265 11.73 5.36 7.83
C GLN A 265 11.26 6.14 9.07
N ASN A 266 11.04 7.45 8.93
CA ASN A 266 10.56 8.30 10.03
C ASN A 266 9.15 7.89 10.50
N PHE A 267 8.27 7.53 9.57
CA PHE A 267 6.93 7.06 9.91
C PHE A 267 6.93 5.73 10.66
N ILE A 268 7.75 4.77 10.21
CA ILE A 268 7.91 3.49 10.91
C ILE A 268 8.43 3.70 12.33
N LYS A 269 9.42 4.58 12.50
CA LYS A 269 9.91 4.98 13.83
C LYS A 269 8.78 5.57 14.69
N GLU A 270 7.98 6.47 14.14
CA GLU A 270 6.85 7.09 14.84
C GLU A 270 5.82 6.05 15.30
N VAL A 271 5.47 5.09 14.45
CA VAL A 271 4.57 3.99 14.79
C VAL A 271 5.19 3.13 15.90
N TYR A 272 6.44 2.70 15.73
CA TYR A 272 7.17 1.90 16.70
C TYR A 272 7.22 2.58 18.07
N GLU A 273 7.59 3.86 18.15
CA GLU A 273 7.71 4.59 19.42
C GLU A 273 6.34 4.77 20.11
N ALA A 274 5.27 4.95 19.34
CA ALA A 274 3.91 4.99 19.88
C ALA A 274 3.50 3.63 20.46
N LEU A 275 3.77 2.53 19.77
CA LEU A 275 3.48 1.17 20.24
C LEU A 275 4.32 0.80 21.46
N ARG A 276 5.63 1.06 21.40
CA ARG A 276 6.60 0.75 22.46
C ARG A 276 6.33 1.47 23.77
N SER A 277 5.74 2.67 23.70
CA SER A 277 5.33 3.46 24.87
C SER A 277 3.94 3.10 25.39
N SER A 278 3.21 2.22 24.71
CA SER A 278 1.89 1.74 25.14
C SER A 278 2.00 0.78 26.34
N PRO A 279 1.08 0.84 27.31
CA PRO A 279 0.98 -0.20 28.35
C PRO A 279 0.56 -1.58 27.79
N GLN A 280 0.16 -1.66 26.52
CA GLN A 280 -0.14 -2.93 25.83
C GLN A 280 1.07 -3.51 25.07
N TRP A 281 2.25 -2.88 25.09
CA TRP A 281 3.41 -3.29 24.28
C TRP A 281 3.78 -4.78 24.43
N GLU A 282 3.75 -5.30 25.66
CA GLU A 282 3.99 -6.73 25.97
C GLU A 282 2.98 -7.70 25.35
N GLN A 283 1.91 -7.20 24.74
CA GLN A 283 0.85 -7.98 24.10
C GLN A 283 0.76 -7.67 22.59
N MET A 284 1.77 -7.00 22.02
CA MET A 284 1.76 -6.53 20.64
C MET A 284 2.72 -7.31 19.75
N LEU A 285 2.27 -7.60 18.54
CA LEU A 285 3.10 -7.94 17.40
C LEU A 285 2.92 -6.85 16.34
N PHE A 286 3.99 -6.14 16.01
CA PHE A 286 4.02 -5.20 14.90
C PHE A 286 4.67 -5.86 13.68
N ILE A 287 3.92 -5.90 12.58
CA ILE A 287 4.32 -6.46 11.30
C ILE A 287 4.49 -5.31 10.32
N ILE A 288 5.69 -5.18 9.76
CA ILE A 288 5.96 -4.32 8.61
C ILE A 288 6.19 -5.25 7.43
N THR A 289 5.49 -5.04 6.32
CA THR A 289 5.71 -5.74 5.06
C THR A 289 5.62 -4.75 3.91
N TYR A 290 5.95 -5.19 2.70
CA TYR A 290 5.61 -4.49 1.47
C TYR A 290 4.55 -5.27 0.69
N ASP A 291 3.86 -4.59 -0.21
CA ASP A 291 2.91 -5.16 -1.15
C ASP A 291 3.63 -5.99 -2.25
N GLU A 292 4.58 -5.37 -2.95
CA GLU A 292 5.38 -5.97 -4.03
C GLU A 292 6.75 -5.26 -4.16
N HIS A 293 7.55 -5.63 -5.16
CA HIS A 293 8.97 -5.29 -5.23
C HIS A 293 9.32 -4.03 -6.00
N GLY A 294 8.36 -3.39 -6.70
CA GLY A 294 8.53 -2.12 -7.38
C GLY A 294 9.45 -2.17 -8.59
N GLY A 295 9.66 -3.35 -9.18
CA GLY A 295 10.62 -3.57 -10.27
C GLY A 295 12.09 -3.59 -9.83
N PHE A 296 12.39 -3.43 -8.54
CA PHE A 296 13.75 -3.51 -8.01
C PHE A 296 14.26 -4.96 -7.96
N PHE A 297 15.55 -5.15 -8.24
CA PHE A 297 16.17 -6.47 -8.30
C PHE A 297 16.08 -7.22 -6.96
N ASP A 298 15.85 -8.53 -7.04
CA ASP A 298 16.12 -9.49 -5.98
C ASP A 298 16.69 -10.77 -6.60
N HIS A 299 17.71 -11.33 -5.96
CA HIS A 299 18.46 -12.46 -6.48
C HIS A 299 17.77 -13.81 -6.23
N VAL A 300 16.76 -13.87 -5.34
CA VAL A 300 16.15 -15.13 -4.92
C VAL A 300 15.08 -15.56 -5.93
N PRO A 301 15.20 -16.76 -6.53
CA PRO A 301 14.19 -17.28 -7.44
C PRO A 301 12.79 -17.35 -6.80
N THR A 302 11.78 -16.89 -7.55
CA THR A 302 10.40 -16.89 -7.03
C THR A 302 9.84 -18.32 -6.94
N PRO A 303 9.08 -18.65 -5.88
CA PRO A 303 8.45 -19.97 -5.73
C PRO A 303 7.41 -20.28 -6.83
N VAL A 304 7.44 -21.50 -7.34
CA VAL A 304 6.46 -22.06 -8.31
C VAL A 304 5.81 -23.33 -7.75
N GLY A 305 4.67 -23.75 -8.32
CA GLY A 305 3.91 -24.91 -7.86
C GLY A 305 3.17 -24.68 -6.54
N VAL A 306 2.90 -23.41 -6.21
CA VAL A 306 2.12 -23.02 -5.02
C VAL A 306 0.64 -23.32 -5.28
N PRO A 307 -0.13 -23.77 -4.29
CA PRO A 307 -1.56 -23.99 -4.47
C PRO A 307 -2.30 -22.67 -4.71
N SER A 308 -3.23 -22.66 -5.67
CA SER A 308 -4.20 -21.59 -5.83
C SER A 308 -4.99 -21.41 -4.51
N PRO A 309 -5.17 -20.18 -4.01
CA PRO A 309 -5.81 -19.96 -2.71
C PRO A 309 -7.30 -20.32 -2.72
N ASP A 310 -7.98 -20.16 -3.85
CA ASP A 310 -9.44 -20.29 -3.97
C ASP A 310 -9.91 -20.97 -5.27
N GLY A 311 -8.98 -21.40 -6.13
CA GLY A 311 -9.29 -22.03 -7.41
C GLY A 311 -9.79 -21.06 -8.49
N ILE A 312 -9.78 -19.74 -8.23
CA ILE A 312 -10.14 -18.73 -9.22
C ILE A 312 -8.96 -18.52 -10.17
N VAL A 313 -9.26 -18.51 -11.46
CA VAL A 313 -8.29 -18.21 -12.52
C VAL A 313 -8.36 -16.74 -12.88
N GLY A 314 -7.20 -16.10 -13.04
CA GLY A 314 -7.10 -14.68 -13.36
C GLY A 314 -7.72 -14.33 -14.72
N THR A 315 -8.55 -13.29 -14.75
CA THR A 315 -9.39 -12.96 -15.90
C THR A 315 -8.62 -12.44 -17.12
N ASN A 316 -7.53 -11.69 -16.92
CA ASN A 316 -6.81 -11.02 -18.02
C ASN A 316 -5.65 -11.86 -18.55
N PHE A 317 -4.95 -12.58 -17.67
CA PHE A 317 -3.71 -13.31 -18.03
C PHE A 317 -3.82 -14.83 -17.89
N ASN A 318 -5.03 -15.35 -17.63
CA ASN A 318 -5.27 -16.78 -17.38
C ASN A 318 -4.33 -17.37 -16.30
N PHE A 319 -3.95 -16.54 -15.33
CA PHE A 319 -3.02 -16.92 -14.27
C PHE A 319 -3.69 -17.87 -13.30
N GLN A 320 -3.06 -19.00 -13.01
CA GLN A 320 -3.62 -20.05 -12.15
C GLN A 320 -3.36 -19.81 -10.66
N PHE A 321 -2.66 -18.73 -10.29
CA PHE A 321 -2.17 -18.49 -8.92
C PHE A 321 -1.26 -19.63 -8.42
N ASP A 322 -0.43 -20.15 -9.32
CA ASP A 322 0.45 -21.30 -9.11
C ASP A 322 1.94 -20.91 -8.92
N ARG A 323 2.23 -19.63 -8.73
CA ARG A 323 3.54 -19.10 -8.33
C ARG A 323 3.40 -17.83 -7.51
N LEU A 324 4.43 -17.49 -6.74
CA LEU A 324 4.52 -16.23 -6.00
C LEU A 324 5.31 -15.17 -6.79
N GLY A 325 5.21 -13.93 -6.33
CA GLY A 325 6.01 -12.81 -6.80
C GLY A 325 7.42 -12.78 -6.23
N VAL A 326 8.07 -11.64 -6.37
CA VAL A 326 9.43 -11.40 -5.89
C VAL A 326 9.43 -11.23 -4.36
N ARG A 327 10.57 -11.50 -3.74
CA ARG A 327 10.75 -11.36 -2.30
C ARG A 327 10.66 -9.89 -1.88
N VAL A 328 9.99 -9.64 -0.75
CA VAL A 328 9.79 -8.30 -0.18
C VAL A 328 10.29 -8.23 1.27
N PRO A 329 10.67 -7.04 1.78
CA PRO A 329 11.03 -6.87 3.18
C PRO A 329 9.86 -7.23 4.10
N THR A 330 10.12 -7.96 5.19
CA THR A 330 9.12 -8.22 6.23
C THR A 330 9.77 -8.34 7.59
N PHE A 331 9.21 -7.64 8.57
CA PHE A 331 9.68 -7.59 9.96
C PHE A 331 8.60 -8.06 10.92
N PHE A 332 8.98 -8.83 11.93
CA PHE A 332 8.16 -9.14 13.09
C PHE A 332 8.78 -8.52 14.35
N ILE A 333 8.09 -7.53 14.91
CA ILE A 333 8.59 -6.68 15.99
C ILE A 333 7.70 -6.90 17.22
N SER A 334 8.30 -7.41 18.30
CA SER A 334 7.60 -7.70 19.56
C SER A 334 8.63 -7.89 20.68
N PRO A 335 8.30 -7.67 21.96
CA PRO A 335 9.15 -8.03 23.10
C PRO A 335 9.55 -9.50 23.16
N TRP A 336 8.79 -10.35 22.48
CA TRP A 336 8.94 -11.80 22.50
C TRP A 336 9.76 -12.37 21.34
N VAL A 337 10.36 -11.50 20.53
CA VAL A 337 11.21 -11.89 19.40
C VAL A 337 12.66 -11.72 19.80
N GLU A 338 13.47 -12.75 19.57
CA GLU A 338 14.90 -12.65 19.85
C GLU A 338 15.58 -11.65 18.90
N PRO A 339 16.47 -10.79 19.41
CA PRO A 339 17.25 -9.87 18.59
C PRO A 339 18.01 -10.59 17.46
N GLY A 340 17.93 -10.04 16.26
CA GLY A 340 18.69 -10.52 15.10
C GLY A 340 18.15 -11.80 14.48
N THR A 341 16.93 -12.22 14.82
CA THR A 341 16.32 -13.44 14.28
C THR A 341 16.13 -13.36 12.77
N VAL A 342 16.51 -14.42 12.05
CA VAL A 342 16.20 -14.57 10.62
C VAL A 342 15.26 -15.76 10.40
N ILE A 343 14.09 -15.49 9.83
CA ILE A 343 13.05 -16.48 9.55
C ILE A 343 13.13 -16.88 8.08
N HIS A 344 13.73 -18.04 7.80
CA HIS A 344 13.88 -18.57 6.44
C HIS A 344 12.66 -19.31 5.90
N ARG A 345 11.88 -19.97 6.75
CA ARG A 345 10.66 -20.72 6.38
C ARG A 345 9.72 -20.81 7.57
N PRO A 346 8.41 -21.01 7.36
CA PRO A 346 7.49 -21.29 8.46
C PRO A 346 7.87 -22.61 9.15
N SER A 347 8.32 -22.52 10.40
CA SER A 347 8.50 -23.65 11.31
C SER A 347 7.55 -23.48 12.49
N GLY A 348 6.32 -23.97 12.38
CA GLY A 348 5.46 -24.08 13.59
C GLY A 348 6.01 -25.16 14.55
N PRO A 349 5.61 -25.21 15.83
CA PRO A 349 5.51 -24.13 16.82
C PRO A 349 6.37 -24.42 18.11
N THR A 350 7.17 -23.44 18.58
CA THR A 350 7.91 -23.32 19.89
C THR A 350 9.30 -24.03 20.01
N GLU A 351 10.29 -23.63 20.85
CA GLU A 351 10.39 -22.99 22.20
C GLU A 351 11.65 -22.05 22.38
N THR A 352 11.57 -20.99 23.24
CA THR A 352 12.63 -20.08 23.85
C THR A 352 13.02 -18.75 23.13
N SER A 353 13.38 -17.59 23.76
CA SER A 353 13.38 -17.05 25.15
C SER A 353 13.93 -15.59 25.28
N GLN A 354 13.07 -14.59 25.55
CA GLN A 354 13.20 -13.40 26.43
C GLN A 354 14.54 -12.62 26.57
N GLU A 355 14.45 -11.33 26.23
CA GLU A 355 15.08 -10.10 26.80
C GLU A 355 15.89 -9.24 25.79
N ASP A 356 15.75 -7.93 25.99
CA ASP A 356 16.34 -6.76 25.32
C ASP A 356 15.65 -6.22 24.04
N CYS A 357 15.22 -4.96 24.15
CA CYS A 357 14.58 -4.18 23.10
C CYS A 357 15.06 -2.72 23.23
N PRO A 358 15.46 -2.03 22.14
CA PRO A 358 16.15 -0.76 22.22
C PRO A 358 15.20 0.36 22.69
N GLU A 359 15.72 1.28 23.51
CA GLU A 359 14.94 2.38 24.08
C GLU A 359 14.47 3.41 23.03
N THR A 360 15.24 3.63 21.94
CA THR A 360 14.90 4.56 20.86
C THR A 360 15.55 4.18 19.52
N LEU A 361 14.83 4.35 18.39
CA LEU A 361 15.37 4.14 17.03
C LEU A 361 16.07 5.40 16.50
N PRO A 362 17.03 5.33 15.56
CA PRO A 362 17.69 6.52 14.99
C PRO A 362 16.79 7.33 14.05
N ASN A 363 17.10 8.62 13.82
CA ASN A 363 16.42 9.44 12.82
C ASN A 363 17.00 9.17 11.41
N ALA A 364 16.15 9.06 10.39
CA ALA A 364 16.61 8.98 9.01
C ALA A 364 17.07 10.35 8.49
N LYS A 365 18.10 10.35 7.63
CA LYS A 365 18.51 11.57 6.89
C LYS A 365 17.66 11.68 5.64
N LYS A 366 17.20 12.90 5.31
CA LYS A 366 16.47 13.18 4.07
C LYS A 366 17.29 12.73 2.86
N LEU A 367 16.69 11.96 1.96
CA LEU A 367 17.37 11.43 0.76
C LEU A 367 17.01 12.22 -0.51
N ARG A 368 15.85 12.86 -0.54
CA ARG A 368 15.39 13.71 -1.64
C ARG A 368 15.81 15.16 -1.42
N GLU A 369 16.54 15.73 -2.38
CA GLU A 369 16.99 17.13 -2.28
C GLU A 369 15.83 18.14 -2.44
N ILE A 370 14.86 17.83 -3.30
CA ILE A 370 13.70 18.68 -3.59
C ILE A 370 12.54 18.45 -2.60
N GLY A 371 11.61 19.40 -2.55
CA GLY A 371 10.37 19.27 -1.77
C GLY A 371 9.37 18.31 -2.39
N ALA A 372 8.24 18.09 -1.71
CA ALA A 372 7.11 17.32 -2.24
C ALA A 372 6.65 17.85 -3.60
N ASN A 373 6.11 16.97 -4.46
CA ASN A 373 5.73 17.30 -5.83
C ASN A 373 4.23 17.13 -6.07
N GLU A 374 3.47 18.11 -5.58
CA GLU A 374 2.01 18.17 -5.70
C GLU A 374 1.48 18.27 -7.14
N GLU A 375 2.32 18.74 -8.07
CA GLU A 375 1.99 18.92 -9.48
C GLU A 375 2.34 17.68 -10.33
N ALA A 376 2.88 16.63 -9.69
CA ALA A 376 3.17 15.36 -10.37
C ALA A 376 1.89 14.71 -10.90
N LYS A 377 2.07 13.85 -11.90
CA LYS A 377 1.02 12.89 -12.27
C LYS A 377 0.85 11.88 -11.13
N ILE A 378 -0.38 11.49 -10.90
CA ILE A 378 -0.70 10.47 -9.91
C ILE A 378 -0.14 9.09 -10.30
N SER A 379 0.28 8.30 -9.31
CA SER A 379 0.64 6.88 -9.48
C SER A 379 -0.58 6.02 -9.81
N ASP A 380 -0.36 4.77 -10.22
CA ASP A 380 -1.46 3.83 -10.48
C ASP A 380 -2.28 3.57 -9.21
N PHE A 381 -1.62 3.36 -8.07
CA PHE A 381 -2.30 3.20 -6.79
C PHE A 381 -3.12 4.45 -6.40
N GLN A 382 -2.56 5.64 -6.54
CA GLN A 382 -3.29 6.90 -6.31
C GLN A 382 -4.51 7.05 -7.24
N ARG A 383 -4.39 6.66 -8.51
CA ARG A 383 -5.52 6.64 -9.48
C ARG A 383 -6.65 5.74 -8.99
N GLU A 384 -6.32 4.60 -8.39
CA GLU A 384 -7.33 3.69 -7.85
C GLU A 384 -8.01 4.26 -6.62
N LEU A 385 -7.28 4.98 -5.76
CA LEU A 385 -7.87 5.71 -4.63
C LEU A 385 -8.90 6.75 -5.12
N VAL A 386 -8.62 7.47 -6.22
CA VAL A 386 -9.59 8.39 -6.85
C VAL A 386 -10.84 7.65 -7.30
N GLN A 387 -10.69 6.48 -7.92
CA GLN A 387 -11.84 5.71 -8.41
C GLN A 387 -12.64 5.07 -7.30
N MET A 388 -11.98 4.58 -6.24
CA MET A 388 -12.65 4.14 -5.02
C MET A 388 -13.44 5.29 -4.40
N ALA A 389 -12.83 6.46 -4.27
CA ALA A 389 -13.50 7.67 -3.80
C ALA A 389 -14.74 8.02 -4.64
N ALA A 390 -14.65 7.90 -5.96
CA ALA A 390 -15.78 8.09 -6.86
C ALA A 390 -16.91 7.06 -6.63
N ALA A 391 -16.55 5.81 -6.35
CA ALA A 391 -17.52 4.79 -5.98
C ALA A 391 -18.16 5.06 -4.62
N LEU A 392 -17.37 5.59 -3.67
CA LEU A 392 -17.86 5.97 -2.35
C LEU A 392 -18.84 7.13 -2.46
N ASN A 393 -18.52 8.19 -3.21
CA ASN A 393 -19.32 9.43 -3.31
C ASN A 393 -20.47 9.42 -4.34
N GLY A 394 -20.62 8.33 -5.12
CA GLY A 394 -21.64 8.19 -6.16
C GLY A 394 -21.24 8.65 -7.56
N ASP A 395 -20.06 9.26 -7.74
CA ASP A 395 -19.58 9.73 -9.04
C ASP A 395 -19.24 8.59 -10.02
N CYS A 396 -19.17 7.34 -9.56
CA CYS A 396 -18.96 6.18 -10.42
C CYS A 396 -20.07 5.94 -11.45
N THR A 397 -21.21 6.64 -11.34
CA THR A 397 -22.30 6.59 -12.33
C THR A 397 -22.15 7.64 -13.45
N LYS A 398 -21.14 8.51 -13.39
CA LYS A 398 -20.92 9.57 -14.39
C LYS A 398 -20.19 9.01 -15.61
N ASP A 399 -20.46 9.56 -16.80
CA ASP A 399 -19.84 9.14 -18.07
C ASP A 399 -18.32 9.37 -18.15
N ILE A 400 -17.77 10.15 -17.23
CA ILE A 400 -16.32 10.37 -17.10
C ILE A 400 -15.61 9.23 -16.37
N TYR A 401 -16.35 8.35 -15.70
CA TYR A 401 -15.81 7.23 -14.95
C TYR A 401 -15.65 5.96 -15.84
N PRO A 402 -14.63 5.10 -15.63
CA PRO A 402 -13.46 5.29 -14.75
C PRO A 402 -12.34 6.12 -15.37
N ASP A 403 -12.24 6.12 -16.71
CA ASP A 403 -10.98 6.43 -17.40
C ASP A 403 -10.70 7.94 -17.47
N LYS A 404 -11.72 8.78 -17.63
CA LYS A 404 -11.56 10.24 -17.77
C LYS A 404 -11.54 10.98 -16.44
N LEU A 405 -12.03 10.36 -15.36
CA LEU A 405 -12.16 11.01 -14.06
C LEU A 405 -10.80 11.39 -13.49
N ALA A 406 -9.84 10.47 -13.56
CA ALA A 406 -8.50 10.65 -13.03
C ALA A 406 -7.48 11.05 -14.12
N GLU A 407 -7.95 11.36 -15.33
CA GLU A 407 -7.09 11.76 -16.44
C GLU A 407 -6.64 13.21 -16.27
N GLY A 408 -5.33 13.42 -16.20
CA GLY A 408 -4.73 14.75 -16.07
C GLY A 408 -4.78 15.38 -14.68
N MET A 409 -5.28 14.67 -13.66
CA MET A 409 -5.23 15.13 -12.27
C MET A 409 -3.79 15.22 -11.78
N THR A 410 -3.50 16.28 -11.04
CA THR A 410 -2.29 16.37 -10.22
C THR A 410 -2.45 15.61 -8.89
N VAL A 411 -1.35 15.33 -8.20
CA VAL A 411 -1.35 14.73 -6.85
C VAL A 411 -2.22 15.53 -5.88
N ALA A 412 -2.14 16.88 -5.90
CA ALA A 412 -2.96 17.72 -5.04
C ALA A 412 -4.46 17.67 -5.36
N GLU A 413 -4.83 17.72 -6.65
CA GLU A 413 -6.23 17.65 -7.08
C GLU A 413 -6.86 16.31 -6.71
N ALA A 414 -6.15 15.21 -6.94
CA ALA A 414 -6.58 13.87 -6.60
C ALA A 414 -6.71 13.68 -5.09
N ALA A 415 -5.74 14.14 -4.29
CA ALA A 415 -5.80 14.09 -2.83
C ALA A 415 -7.02 14.84 -2.29
N HIS A 416 -7.28 16.05 -2.79
CA HIS A 416 -8.45 16.83 -2.39
C HIS A 416 -9.77 16.12 -2.72
N TYR A 417 -9.89 15.58 -3.95
CA TYR A 417 -11.07 14.83 -4.37
C TYR A 417 -11.32 13.60 -3.48
N VAL A 418 -10.27 12.82 -3.21
CA VAL A 418 -10.35 11.59 -2.41
C VAL A 418 -10.74 11.86 -0.97
N ASN A 419 -10.18 12.91 -0.36
CA ASN A 419 -10.51 13.32 1.01
C ASN A 419 -11.96 13.82 1.12
N ASP A 420 -12.41 14.65 0.18
CA ASP A 420 -13.78 15.16 0.15
C ASP A 420 -14.79 14.01 -0.04
N ALA A 421 -14.54 13.11 -0.98
CA ALA A 421 -15.37 11.94 -1.23
C ALA A 421 -15.49 11.04 0.00
N TYR A 422 -14.37 10.78 0.69
CA TYR A 422 -14.36 9.98 1.90
C TYR A 422 -15.14 10.65 3.04
N LYS A 423 -14.98 11.97 3.21
CA LYS A 423 -15.76 12.75 4.19
C LYS A 423 -17.26 12.63 3.94
N ILE A 424 -17.71 12.79 2.70
CA ILE A 424 -19.12 12.64 2.34
C ILE A 424 -19.61 11.22 2.69
N PHE A 425 -18.83 10.19 2.37
CA PHE A 425 -19.17 8.81 2.73
C PHE A 425 -19.31 8.60 4.25
N ARG A 426 -18.42 9.21 5.05
CA ARG A 426 -18.52 9.15 6.53
C ARG A 426 -19.76 9.86 7.06
N GLU A 427 -20.08 11.04 6.54
CA GLU A 427 -21.29 11.79 6.90
C GLU A 427 -22.57 11.00 6.58
N GLU A 428 -22.57 10.31 5.44
CA GLU A 428 -23.68 9.47 5.02
C GLU A 428 -23.81 8.22 5.90
N CYS A 429 -22.71 7.56 6.26
CA CYS A 429 -22.71 6.48 7.25
C CYS A 429 -23.37 6.93 8.56
N ASP A 430 -22.98 8.09 9.08
CA ASP A 430 -23.53 8.65 10.31
C ASP A 430 -25.02 8.95 10.21
N ARG A 431 -25.47 9.47 9.05
CA ARG A 431 -26.89 9.71 8.77
C ARG A 431 -27.68 8.40 8.81
N CYS A 432 -27.22 7.36 8.11
CA CYS A 432 -27.88 6.06 8.07
C CYS A 432 -27.91 5.38 9.46
N ILE A 433 -26.83 5.49 10.23
CA ILE A 433 -26.77 5.00 11.62
C ILE A 433 -27.82 5.73 12.49
N LYS A 434 -27.91 7.06 12.39
CA LYS A 434 -28.93 7.86 13.12
C LYS A 434 -30.35 7.51 12.70
N ALA A 435 -30.55 7.10 11.45
CA ALA A 435 -31.83 6.64 10.93
C ALA A 435 -32.19 5.20 11.35
N GLY A 436 -31.32 4.49 12.08
CA GLY A 436 -31.58 3.12 12.54
C GLY A 436 -31.49 2.07 11.44
N MET A 437 -30.73 2.35 10.37
CA MET A 437 -30.47 1.38 9.31
C MET A 437 -29.68 0.18 9.85
N ASP A 438 -29.89 -0.98 9.24
CA ASP A 438 -29.22 -2.23 9.63
C ASP A 438 -27.69 -2.11 9.51
N GLY A 439 -26.96 -2.77 10.41
CA GLY A 439 -25.49 -2.73 10.42
C GLY A 439 -24.83 -3.28 9.16
N SER A 440 -25.49 -4.19 8.42
CA SER A 440 -24.99 -4.71 7.15
C SER A 440 -25.29 -3.80 5.96
N TYR A 441 -26.03 -2.70 6.16
CA TYR A 441 -26.31 -1.75 5.09
C TYR A 441 -25.01 -1.09 4.62
N ILE A 442 -24.86 -0.94 3.30
CA ILE A 442 -23.78 -0.18 2.67
C ILE A 442 -24.42 1.10 2.12
N PRO A 443 -24.02 2.28 2.58
CA PRO A 443 -24.55 3.52 2.06
C PRO A 443 -24.28 3.68 0.56
N THR A 444 -25.31 4.14 -0.15
CA THR A 444 -25.26 4.48 -1.58
C THR A 444 -25.55 5.95 -1.73
N MET A 445 -24.76 6.66 -2.53
CA MET A 445 -24.95 8.08 -2.78
C MET A 445 -25.31 8.34 -4.23
N ASP A 446 -26.27 9.23 -4.44
CA ASP A 446 -26.58 9.76 -5.76
C ASP A 446 -25.47 10.73 -6.18
N PRO A 447 -25.06 10.74 -7.46
CA PRO A 447 -24.04 11.65 -7.96
C PRO A 447 -24.47 13.10 -7.71
N LYS A 448 -23.58 13.91 -7.12
CA LYS A 448 -23.82 15.35 -7.00
C LYS A 448 -23.82 15.97 -8.41
N GLU A 449 -24.89 16.68 -8.76
CA GLU A 449 -24.91 17.55 -9.94
C GLU A 449 -23.75 18.55 -9.85
N PRO A 450 -23.10 18.92 -10.97
CA PRO A 450 -22.03 19.89 -10.94
C PRO A 450 -22.52 21.18 -10.30
N ALA A 451 -21.73 21.75 -9.38
CA ALA A 451 -22.01 23.06 -8.83
C ALA A 451 -22.20 24.03 -10.01
N ASN A 452 -23.40 24.60 -10.15
CA ASN A 452 -23.65 25.63 -11.13
C ASN A 452 -22.56 26.70 -11.00
N LYS A 453 -21.80 26.94 -12.07
CA LYS A 453 -20.90 28.09 -12.16
C LYS A 453 -21.68 29.31 -11.66
N PRO A 454 -21.12 30.16 -10.79
CA PRO A 454 -21.81 31.36 -10.37
C PRO A 454 -22.21 32.13 -11.63
N CYS A 455 -23.51 32.28 -11.83
CA CYS A 455 -24.05 33.09 -12.90
C CYS A 455 -23.43 34.49 -12.73
N PRO A 456 -22.79 35.08 -13.77
CA PRO A 456 -22.26 36.42 -13.64
C PRO A 456 -23.40 37.34 -13.25
N LEU A 457 -23.30 37.94 -12.06
CA LEU A 457 -24.23 38.96 -11.60
C LEU A 457 -24.40 40.01 -12.70
N PRO A 458 -25.63 40.39 -13.09
CA PRO A 458 -25.80 41.44 -14.06
C PRO A 458 -25.28 42.73 -13.45
N VAL A 459 -24.38 43.39 -14.16
CA VAL A 459 -23.91 44.75 -13.85
C VAL A 459 -25.14 45.66 -13.90
N CYS A 460 -25.75 45.90 -12.74
CA CYS A 460 -26.84 46.86 -12.60
C CYS A 460 -26.22 48.26 -12.56
N GLY A 461 -26.25 48.94 -13.71
CA GLY A 461 -26.01 50.38 -13.78
C GLY A 461 -27.08 51.13 -13.01
N MET A 462 -26.63 52.04 -12.13
CA MET A 462 -27.47 53.07 -11.51
C MET A 462 -28.31 53.80 -12.56
N LEU A 463 -29.63 53.87 -12.36
CA LEU A 463 -30.42 55.10 -12.53
C LEU A 463 -31.84 54.94 -11.96
N ALA A 464 -32.07 55.70 -10.88
CA ALA A 464 -33.29 56.28 -10.34
C ALA A 464 -34.68 55.70 -10.70
N CYS A 465 -35.50 55.45 -9.67
CA CYS A 465 -36.64 56.33 -9.36
C CYS A 465 -37.33 55.96 -8.04
N PHE A 466 -37.66 57.00 -7.28
CA PHE A 466 -38.44 57.02 -6.04
C PHE A 466 -39.86 56.47 -6.24
N GLY A 467 -40.42 55.81 -5.21
CA GLY A 467 -41.86 55.51 -5.19
C GLY A 467 -42.33 54.59 -4.06
N CYS A 468 -42.42 55.13 -2.84
CA CYS A 468 -43.48 54.95 -1.84
C CYS A 468 -44.30 53.63 -1.73
N ASN A 469 -44.31 53.10 -0.49
CA ASN A 469 -45.50 52.67 0.32
C ASN A 469 -46.36 51.51 -0.24
N THR A 470 -46.86 50.51 0.51
CA THR A 470 -47.29 50.37 1.91
C THR A 470 -47.44 48.88 2.28
N ASN A 471 -47.37 48.60 3.59
CA ASN A 471 -47.77 47.38 4.31
C ASN A 471 -49.14 46.77 3.95
N THR A 472 -49.30 45.47 4.23
CA THR A 472 -50.42 44.73 4.93
C THR A 472 -50.54 43.30 4.35
N SER A 473 -50.14 42.23 5.05
CA SER A 473 -50.77 41.48 6.16
C SER A 473 -51.77 40.39 5.74
N THR A 474 -51.53 39.16 6.25
CA THR A 474 -52.51 38.10 6.67
C THR A 474 -53.43 37.50 5.58
N SER A 475 -53.91 36.24 5.60
CA SER A 475 -54.06 35.18 6.60
C SER A 475 -54.39 33.83 5.91
N LYS A 476 -54.25 32.75 6.69
CA LYS A 476 -54.72 31.37 6.52
C LYS A 476 -56.14 31.17 5.94
N GLY A 477 -56.38 29.99 5.36
CA GLY A 477 -57.70 29.35 5.30
C GLY A 477 -57.78 28.20 4.29
N ASP A 478 -57.74 26.97 4.83
CA ASP A 478 -58.13 25.64 4.30
C ASP A 478 -57.45 25.02 3.06
#